data_AF-A0A7C4J4H5-F1
#
_entry.id   AF-A0A7C4J4H5-F1
#
_cell.length_a   1.000
_cell.length_b   1.000
_cell.length_c   1.000
_cell.angle_alpha   90.00
_cell.angle_beta   90.00
_cell.angle_gamma   90.00
#
_symmetry.space_group_name_H-M   'P 1'
#
loop_
_entity.id
_entity.type
_entity.pdbx_description
1 polymer ?
#
loop_
_entity_poly.entity_id
_entity_poly.type
_entity_poly.pdbx_seq_one_letter_code
_entity_poly.pdbx_strand_id
1 'polypeptide(L)'
;MDIMSGIIAKYKDSSFILQQRAKTLSYFLLVCIALVSVFLIAQNVVAERPLFSLINLVLIIILIFLTGSILLLKVGKYSAAANISVIGSVVALGLLVNFGTMAHNEGIILTNYQFLILIIFSALFCSRRMVITVAVLSLIFAITSFIRTDLISAKVKTVSIIDFSFELIIIAAISYLLLRLMDTTIEKLQEELENRDQLIRIKDLLEAVKDISQKLAVASHELSDTSKNFSVNAQNQAALAEEITATIEEISAGVENVANSAHYQFDSINSFIRSTGELSALVSHMEKEINNALQLTASIETHARSGAELLNGMNSSISNIHASSGEMTNIVKIIKDISDQINLLSLNAAIEAARAGDAGRGFAVVADEISKLADRTSMSVKEIESLIHANDKEIQKGMTSVEQTVATLSGIINGVNEINTMVQVLADYMKQQLEVNAIVAKESGLVKVRSEEIRNASEEQKNATGEIVKSVAGINELTQANASGALKITESADTVLSMSDILKSRVEALEIV
;
A
#
# COMPACT_ATOMS: atom_id res chain seq x y z
N MET A 1 64.70 21.04 53.51
CA MET A 1 63.28 20.70 53.24
C MET A 1 63.02 19.19 53.15
N ASP A 2 64.04 18.33 53.27
CA ASP A 2 63.94 16.88 52.98
C ASP A 2 63.70 15.96 54.18
N ILE A 3 63.79 16.47 55.41
CA ILE A 3 63.60 15.65 56.63
C ILE A 3 62.10 15.56 56.99
N MET A 4 61.34 16.62 56.73
CA MET A 4 59.90 16.67 57.04
C MET A 4 59.05 15.80 56.13
N SER A 5 59.40 15.70 54.85
CA SER A 5 58.72 14.84 53.86
C SER A 5 58.76 13.38 54.30
N GLY A 6 59.91 12.91 54.81
CA GLY A 6 60.07 11.56 55.35
C GLY A 6 59.32 11.30 56.66
N ILE A 7 59.05 12.31 57.48
CA ILE A 7 58.33 12.16 58.77
C ILE A 7 56.83 12.02 58.56
N ILE A 8 56.26 12.73 57.59
CA ILE A 8 54.79 12.80 57.40
C ILE A 8 54.31 11.96 56.21
N ALA A 9 55.21 11.24 55.53
CA ALA A 9 54.90 10.45 54.34
C ALA A 9 53.68 9.53 54.49
N LYS A 10 53.51 8.92 55.67
CA LYS A 10 52.37 8.04 55.98
C LYS A 10 51.02 8.74 56.14
N TYR A 11 50.98 10.06 56.20
CA TYR A 11 49.73 10.83 56.32
C TYR A 11 49.25 11.40 54.98
N LYS A 12 49.95 11.19 53.87
CA LYS A 12 49.60 11.78 52.56
C LYS A 12 48.17 11.47 52.09
N ASP A 13 47.65 10.31 52.48
CA ASP A 13 46.29 9.85 52.15
C ASP A 13 45.29 9.99 53.33
N SER A 14 45.70 10.65 54.41
CA SER A 14 44.84 10.93 55.56
C SER A 14 44.01 12.20 55.36
N SER A 15 43.00 12.44 56.22
CA SER A 15 42.22 13.67 56.18
C SER A 15 43.11 14.91 56.27
N PHE A 16 42.72 15.99 55.58
CA PHE A 16 43.47 17.26 55.56
C PHE A 16 43.81 17.77 56.97
N ILE A 17 42.86 17.64 57.90
CA ILE A 17 43.04 18.02 59.30
C ILE A 17 44.14 17.18 59.96
N LEU A 18 44.15 15.86 59.74
CA LEU A 18 45.16 14.97 60.32
C LEU A 18 46.54 15.22 59.71
N GLN A 19 46.62 15.52 58.41
CA GLN A 19 47.85 15.93 57.74
C GLN A 19 48.42 17.19 58.37
N GLN A 20 47.59 18.21 58.58
CA GLN A 20 48.02 19.48 59.13
C GLN A 20 48.45 19.33 60.61
N ARG A 21 47.71 18.56 61.42
CA ARG A 21 48.08 18.25 62.81
C ARG A 21 49.42 17.52 62.90
N ALA A 22 49.63 16.48 62.09
CA ALA A 22 50.89 15.74 62.04
C ALA A 22 52.06 16.63 61.60
N LYS A 23 51.83 17.51 60.62
CA LYS A 23 52.82 18.49 60.16
C LYS A 23 53.23 19.46 61.26
N THR A 24 52.26 20.11 61.90
CA THR A 24 52.54 21.07 62.97
C THR A 24 53.21 20.41 64.17
N LEU A 25 52.77 19.22 64.58
CA LEU A 25 53.41 18.48 65.67
C LEU A 25 54.87 18.12 65.34
N SER A 26 55.15 17.65 64.13
CA SER A 26 56.53 17.32 63.73
C SER A 26 57.45 18.54 63.76
N TYR A 27 56.98 19.71 63.32
CA TYR A 27 57.74 20.95 63.40
C TYR A 27 58.00 21.34 64.85
N PHE A 28 56.96 21.29 65.67
CA PHE A 28 57.06 21.61 67.10
C PHE A 28 58.05 20.68 67.82
N LEU A 29 58.00 19.37 67.57
CA LEU A 29 58.92 18.40 68.16
C LEU A 29 60.37 18.64 67.74
N LEU A 30 60.63 18.96 66.47
CA LEU A 30 61.98 19.29 66.00
C LEU A 30 62.54 20.54 66.69
N VAL A 31 61.71 21.58 66.84
CA VAL A 31 62.08 22.80 67.56
C VAL A 31 62.34 22.49 69.04
N CYS A 32 61.48 21.71 69.70
CA CYS A 32 61.68 21.30 71.09
C CYS A 32 62.95 20.46 71.27
N ILE A 33 63.24 19.50 70.39
CA ILE A 33 64.48 18.72 70.44
C ILE A 33 65.68 19.66 70.35
N ALA A 34 65.70 20.58 69.39
CA ALA A 34 66.78 21.54 69.24
C ALA A 34 66.96 22.42 70.49
N LEU A 35 65.87 22.98 71.03
CA LEU A 35 65.92 23.83 72.23
C LEU A 35 66.36 23.06 73.48
N VAL A 36 65.83 21.86 73.70
CA VAL A 36 66.20 21.01 74.83
C VAL A 36 67.66 20.55 74.71
N SER A 37 68.16 20.26 73.50
CA SER A 37 69.58 19.95 73.27
C SER A 37 70.49 21.15 73.55
N VAL A 38 70.12 22.35 73.09
CA VAL A 38 70.89 23.58 73.41
C VAL A 38 70.90 23.84 74.91
N PHE A 39 69.76 23.65 75.59
CA PHE A 39 69.66 23.81 77.04
C PHE A 39 70.50 22.77 77.80
N LEU A 40 70.53 21.51 77.35
CA LEU A 40 71.39 20.47 77.90
C LEU A 40 72.88 20.82 77.77
N ILE A 41 73.30 21.35 76.62
CA ILE A 41 74.68 21.81 76.40
C ILE A 41 74.98 22.99 77.33
N ALA A 42 74.06 23.94 77.47
CA ALA A 42 74.24 25.09 78.37
C ALA A 42 74.38 24.65 79.84
N GLN A 43 73.65 23.64 80.31
CA GLN A 43 73.81 23.11 81.67
C GLN A 43 75.20 22.47 81.88
N ASN A 44 75.76 21.81 80.87
CA ASN A 44 77.09 21.19 80.95
C ASN A 44 78.23 22.21 80.87
N VAL A 45 78.13 23.16 79.93
CA VAL A 45 79.23 24.09 79.59
C VAL A 45 79.19 25.35 80.44
N VAL A 46 78.01 25.97 80.60
CA VAL A 46 77.87 27.26 81.27
C VAL A 46 77.67 27.09 82.77
N ALA A 47 76.82 26.13 83.17
CA ALA A 47 76.55 25.87 84.58
C ALA A 47 77.48 24.82 85.20
N GLU A 48 78.49 24.36 84.44
CA GLU A 48 79.52 23.36 84.84
C GLU A 48 78.95 22.10 85.52
N ARG A 49 77.72 21.70 85.16
CA ARG A 49 77.09 20.51 85.75
C ARG A 49 77.61 19.23 85.09
N PRO A 50 77.91 18.17 85.86
CA PRO A 50 78.34 16.91 85.28
C PRO A 50 77.24 16.29 84.42
N LEU A 51 77.63 15.53 83.39
CA LEU A 51 76.72 14.88 82.44
C LEU A 51 75.64 14.04 83.15
N PHE A 52 75.98 13.39 84.26
CA PHE A 52 75.08 12.55 85.06
C PHE A 52 74.37 13.29 86.21
N SER A 53 74.35 14.63 86.18
CA SER A 53 73.49 15.39 87.10
C SER A 53 72.01 15.10 86.82
N LEU A 54 71.16 15.14 87.85
CA LEU A 54 69.74 14.78 87.72
C LEU A 54 69.01 15.63 86.65
N ILE A 55 69.35 16.92 86.54
CA ILE A 55 68.76 17.81 85.53
C ILE A 55 69.13 17.37 84.11
N ASN A 56 70.38 16.96 83.88
CA ASN A 56 70.83 16.48 82.59
C ASN A 56 70.20 15.12 82.24
N LEU A 57 70.06 14.22 83.23
CA LEU A 57 69.35 12.95 83.06
C LEU A 57 67.89 13.17 82.64
N VAL A 58 67.19 14.11 83.27
CA VAL A 58 65.80 14.46 82.93
C VAL A 58 65.70 15.05 81.52
N LEU A 59 66.59 15.97 81.15
CA LEU A 59 66.62 16.53 79.79
C LEU A 59 66.90 15.45 78.73
N ILE A 60 67.74 14.47 79.03
CA ILE A 60 67.96 13.29 78.18
C ILE A 60 66.69 12.45 78.06
N ILE A 61 65.96 12.20 79.16
CA ILE A 61 64.68 11.48 79.13
C ILE A 61 63.65 12.22 78.24
N ILE A 62 63.56 13.55 78.37
CA ILE A 62 62.69 14.38 77.52
C ILE A 62 63.10 14.22 76.04
N LEU A 63 64.39 14.31 75.72
CA LEU A 63 64.89 14.10 74.35
C LEU A 63 64.55 12.71 73.80
N ILE A 64 64.63 11.65 74.62
CA ILE A 64 64.25 10.28 74.22
C ILE A 64 62.76 10.24 73.85
N PHE A 65 61.88 10.80 74.69
CA PHE A 65 60.45 10.81 74.42
C PHE A 65 60.07 11.68 73.22
N LEU A 66 60.71 12.83 73.03
CA LEU A 66 60.51 13.68 71.84
C LEU A 66 60.99 12.98 70.57
N THR A 67 62.13 12.31 70.60
CA THR A 67 62.67 11.56 69.45
C THR A 67 61.81 10.33 69.14
N GLY A 68 61.37 9.61 70.17
CA GLY A 68 60.42 8.51 70.05
C GLY A 68 59.08 8.95 69.45
N SER A 69 58.61 10.15 69.79
CA SER A 69 57.43 10.77 69.19
C SER A 69 57.61 11.02 67.68
N ILE A 70 58.79 11.47 67.23
CA ILE A 70 59.10 11.59 65.79
C ILE A 70 59.08 10.23 65.08
N LEU A 71 59.60 9.17 65.71
CA LEU A 71 59.55 7.83 65.14
C LEU A 71 58.12 7.30 65.02
N LEU A 72 57.27 7.57 66.02
CA LEU A 72 55.85 7.22 65.96
C LEU A 72 55.09 7.99 64.88
N LEU A 73 55.44 9.26 64.64
CA LEU A 73 54.94 10.03 63.50
C LEU A 73 55.33 9.38 62.16
N LYS A 74 56.60 8.96 62.00
CA LYS A 74 57.05 8.24 60.80
C LYS A 74 56.25 6.96 60.51
N VAL A 75 55.78 6.27 61.56
CA VAL A 75 54.97 5.05 61.45
C VAL A 75 53.47 5.33 61.25
N GLY A 76 53.04 6.60 61.25
CA GLY A 76 51.66 7.00 61.03
C GLY A 76 50.78 7.01 62.29
N LYS A 77 51.36 6.84 63.49
CA LYS A 77 50.61 6.79 64.76
C LYS A 77 50.58 8.17 65.44
N TYR A 78 49.73 9.08 64.97
CA TYR A 78 49.70 10.49 65.41
C TYR A 78 49.39 10.60 66.91
N SER A 79 48.28 10.01 67.35
CA SER A 79 47.85 10.11 68.74
C SER A 79 48.87 9.52 69.71
N ALA A 80 49.52 8.42 69.33
CA ALA A 80 50.56 7.81 70.15
C ALA A 80 51.81 8.71 70.25
N ALA A 81 52.22 9.33 69.15
CA ALA A 81 53.32 10.26 69.11
C ALA A 81 53.09 11.46 70.04
N ALA A 82 51.97 12.18 69.87
CA ALA A 82 51.64 13.34 70.68
C ALA A 82 51.59 12.99 72.19
N ASN A 83 50.92 11.88 72.51
CA ASN A 83 50.72 11.43 73.89
C ASN A 83 52.04 11.03 74.56
N ILE A 84 52.92 10.29 73.86
CA ILE A 84 54.19 9.86 74.47
C ILE A 84 55.12 11.04 74.74
N SER A 85 55.14 12.05 73.85
CA SER A 85 55.95 13.24 74.05
C SER A 85 55.51 14.04 75.27
N VAL A 86 54.20 14.21 75.49
CA VAL A 86 53.73 14.99 76.65
C VAL A 86 53.84 14.22 77.95
N ILE A 87 53.40 12.96 77.99
CA ILE A 87 53.46 12.15 79.22
C ILE A 87 54.91 11.94 79.64
N GLY A 88 55.78 11.62 78.68
CA GLY A 88 57.21 11.50 78.92
C GLY A 88 57.81 12.78 79.49
N SER A 89 57.43 13.94 78.96
CA SER A 89 57.91 15.24 79.45
C SER A 89 57.37 15.59 80.83
N VAL A 90 56.10 15.30 81.12
CA VAL A 90 55.48 15.54 82.44
C VAL A 90 56.13 14.66 83.50
N VAL A 91 56.33 13.38 83.21
CA VAL A 91 56.96 12.45 84.16
C VAL A 91 58.42 12.82 84.38
N ALA A 92 59.17 13.15 83.33
CA ALA A 92 60.56 13.57 83.43
C ALA A 92 60.70 14.86 84.26
N LEU A 93 59.84 15.85 84.02
CA LEU A 93 59.79 17.07 84.83
C LEU A 93 59.39 16.77 86.29
N GLY A 94 58.44 15.85 86.51
CA GLY A 94 58.06 15.36 87.83
C GLY A 94 59.22 14.77 88.62
N LEU A 95 60.09 13.98 87.96
CA LEU A 95 61.31 13.44 88.57
C LEU A 95 62.29 14.55 88.97
N LEU A 96 62.51 15.54 88.09
CA LEU A 96 63.39 16.68 88.40
C LEU A 96 62.93 17.44 89.63
N VAL A 97 61.63 17.75 89.66
CA VAL A 97 61.00 18.59 90.66
C VAL A 97 60.89 17.88 92.02
N ASN A 98 60.80 16.54 92.05
CA ASN A 98 60.66 15.79 93.29
C ASN A 98 61.98 15.23 93.85
N PHE A 99 62.99 14.96 93.01
CA PHE A 99 64.25 14.34 93.43
C PHE A 99 65.50 15.23 93.22
N GLY A 100 65.35 16.40 92.59
CA GLY A 100 66.45 17.33 92.36
C GLY A 100 66.93 18.04 93.61
N THR A 101 68.25 18.10 93.80
CA THR A 101 68.87 18.93 94.84
C THR A 101 68.87 20.40 94.39
N MET A 102 67.90 21.17 94.86
CA MET A 102 67.80 22.61 94.58
C MET A 102 68.31 23.41 95.78
N ALA A 103 69.32 24.24 95.54
CA ALA A 103 70.04 24.96 96.60
C ALA A 103 69.29 26.19 97.17
N HIS A 104 68.19 26.63 96.53
CA HIS A 104 67.47 27.86 96.89
C HIS A 104 65.94 27.68 96.85
N ASN A 105 65.24 28.40 97.73
CA ASN A 105 63.78 28.41 97.84
C ASN A 105 63.04 28.78 96.56
N GLU A 106 63.57 29.76 95.83
CA GLU A 106 62.91 30.30 94.62
C GLU A 106 62.93 29.31 93.45
N GLY A 107 63.95 28.45 93.37
CA GLY A 107 64.12 27.51 92.25
C GLY A 107 63.02 26.43 92.15
N ILE A 108 62.45 26.01 93.28
CA ILE A 108 61.42 24.95 93.31
C ILE A 108 60.07 25.50 92.82
N ILE A 109 59.76 26.75 93.16
CA ILE A 109 58.55 27.44 92.71
C ILE A 109 58.60 27.65 91.19
N LEU A 110 59.68 28.26 90.68
CA LEU A 110 59.89 28.53 89.24
C LEU A 110 59.84 27.26 88.36
N THR A 111 60.38 26.15 88.84
CA THR A 111 60.41 24.89 88.07
C THR A 111 59.01 24.25 87.96
N ASN A 112 58.14 24.41 88.96
CA ASN A 112 56.78 23.88 88.90
C ASN A 112 55.92 24.55 87.82
N TYR A 113 56.09 25.86 87.56
CA TYR A 113 55.35 26.54 86.49
C TYR A 113 55.62 25.98 85.08
N GLN A 114 56.71 25.22 84.88
CA GLN A 114 56.98 24.55 83.60
C GLN A 114 55.93 23.48 83.23
N PHE A 115 55.20 22.93 84.22
CA PHE A 115 54.08 22.02 83.96
C PHE A 115 52.94 22.69 83.17
N LEU A 116 52.74 24.00 83.31
CA LEU A 116 51.66 24.72 82.61
C LEU A 116 51.87 24.70 81.09
N ILE A 117 53.12 24.77 80.64
CA ILE A 117 53.50 24.68 79.22
C ILE A 117 53.10 23.31 78.65
N LEU A 118 53.23 22.24 79.44
CA LEU A 118 52.87 20.88 79.01
C LEU A 118 51.36 20.69 78.85
N ILE A 119 50.55 21.42 79.62
CA ILE A 119 49.09 21.46 79.44
C ILE A 119 48.74 22.15 78.12
N ILE A 120 49.37 23.29 77.82
CA ILE A 120 49.18 23.99 76.54
C ILE A 120 49.61 23.09 75.36
N PHE A 121 50.74 22.39 75.48
CA PHE A 121 51.18 21.42 74.47
C PHE A 121 50.13 20.30 74.27
N SER A 122 49.61 19.74 75.37
CA SER A 122 48.57 18.72 75.29
C SER A 122 47.28 19.24 74.63
N ALA A 123 46.95 20.51 74.83
CA ALA A 123 45.78 21.15 74.22
C ALA A 123 45.93 21.31 72.70
N LEU A 124 47.15 21.62 72.24
CA LEU A 124 47.42 21.82 70.82
C LEU A 124 47.44 20.50 70.02
N PHE A 125 47.97 19.44 70.62
CA PHE A 125 48.32 18.24 69.86
C PHE A 125 47.63 16.95 70.33
N CYS A 126 47.18 16.88 71.59
CA CYS A 126 46.59 15.68 72.15
C CYS A 126 45.06 15.76 72.20
N SER A 127 44.44 14.66 72.63
CA SER A 127 43.00 14.61 72.84
C SER A 127 42.59 15.33 74.12
N ARG A 128 41.32 15.74 74.19
CA ARG A 128 40.69 16.34 75.38
C ARG A 128 40.92 15.52 76.66
N ARG A 129 40.93 14.18 76.55
CA ARG A 129 41.21 13.28 77.69
C ARG A 129 42.64 13.44 78.18
N MET A 130 43.60 13.58 77.27
CA MET A 130 45.01 13.74 77.62
C MET A 130 45.33 15.09 78.25
N VAL A 131 44.63 16.17 77.88
CA VAL A 131 44.76 17.45 78.58
C VAL A 131 44.44 17.30 80.08
N ILE A 132 43.34 16.61 80.39
CA ILE A 132 42.95 16.32 81.78
C ILE A 132 43.99 15.42 82.45
N THR A 133 44.45 14.36 81.78
CA THR A 133 45.48 13.45 82.32
C THR A 133 46.78 14.20 82.66
N VAL A 134 47.25 15.07 81.76
CA VAL A 134 48.46 15.86 81.94
C VAL A 134 48.28 16.89 83.07
N ALA A 135 47.13 17.55 83.15
CA ALA A 135 46.82 18.47 84.23
C ALA A 135 46.81 17.77 85.60
N VAL A 136 46.15 16.60 85.71
CA VAL A 136 46.12 15.81 86.96
C VAL A 136 47.50 15.33 87.36
N LEU A 137 48.29 14.78 86.42
CA LEU A 137 49.66 14.35 86.70
C LEU A 137 50.55 15.52 87.16
N SER A 138 50.44 16.66 86.48
CA SER A 138 51.16 17.88 86.84
C SER A 138 50.81 18.37 88.23
N LEU A 139 49.53 18.34 88.60
CA LEU A 139 49.04 18.71 89.93
C LEU A 139 49.61 17.78 91.01
N ILE A 140 49.59 16.45 90.77
CA ILE A 140 50.13 15.45 91.71
C ILE A 140 51.64 15.67 91.92
N PHE A 141 52.42 15.85 90.84
CA PHE A 141 53.86 16.06 90.94
C PHE A 141 54.21 17.38 91.65
N ALA A 142 53.46 18.45 91.38
CA ALA A 142 53.67 19.75 92.00
C ALA A 142 53.33 19.73 93.50
N ILE A 143 52.18 19.17 93.89
CA ILE A 143 51.79 19.04 95.31
C ILE A 143 52.85 18.22 96.07
N THR A 144 53.29 17.10 95.50
CA THR A 144 54.30 16.23 96.12
C THR A 144 55.63 16.98 96.33
N SER A 145 56.03 17.80 95.36
CA SER A 145 57.24 18.64 95.43
C SER A 145 57.18 19.68 96.55
N PHE A 146 56.05 20.38 96.67
CA PHE A 146 55.85 21.39 97.71
C PHE A 146 55.82 20.76 99.11
N ILE A 147 55.22 19.58 99.26
CA ILE A 147 55.18 18.86 100.55
C ILE A 147 56.59 18.42 100.96
N ARG A 148 57.34 17.78 100.07
CA ARG A 148 58.65 17.13 100.35
C ARG A 148 59.78 18.11 100.72
N THR A 149 59.71 19.35 100.26
CA THR A 149 60.83 20.30 100.35
C THR A 149 60.96 20.93 101.74
N ASP A 150 62.06 20.74 102.47
CA ASP A 150 62.27 21.39 103.78
C ASP A 150 62.80 22.83 103.71
N LEU A 151 63.18 23.29 102.51
CA LEU A 151 63.76 24.64 102.33
C LEU A 151 62.72 25.77 102.52
N ILE A 152 61.44 25.52 102.20
CA ILE A 152 60.38 26.55 102.14
C ILE A 152 59.56 26.56 103.44
N SER A 153 59.26 27.75 103.97
CA SER A 153 58.41 27.89 105.17
C SER A 153 56.99 27.34 104.95
N ALA A 154 56.36 26.82 106.01
CA ALA A 154 55.01 26.23 105.93
C ALA A 154 53.96 27.19 105.33
N LYS A 155 54.06 28.51 105.60
CA LYS A 155 53.17 29.52 105.01
C LYS A 155 53.35 29.65 103.49
N VAL A 156 54.60 29.67 103.00
CA VAL A 156 54.88 29.82 101.56
C VAL A 156 54.51 28.56 100.78
N LYS A 157 54.64 27.36 101.37
CA LYS A 157 54.14 26.10 100.77
C LYS A 157 52.65 26.15 100.48
N THR A 158 51.84 26.54 101.46
CA THR A 158 50.38 26.59 101.31
C THR A 158 49.95 27.59 100.23
N VAL A 159 50.57 28.77 100.19
CA VAL A 159 50.27 29.78 99.17
C VAL A 159 50.65 29.28 97.77
N SER A 160 51.83 28.66 97.62
CA SER A 160 52.32 28.17 96.33
C SER A 160 51.46 27.03 95.76
N ILE A 161 50.95 26.14 96.62
CA ILE A 161 50.03 25.07 96.19
C ILE A 161 48.71 25.66 95.69
N ILE A 162 48.14 26.64 96.39
CA ILE A 162 46.87 27.27 96.01
C ILE A 162 47.03 27.99 94.67
N ASP A 163 48.09 28.80 94.52
CA ASP A 163 48.35 29.59 93.32
C ASP A 163 48.59 28.70 92.09
N PHE A 164 49.47 27.71 92.21
CA PHE A 164 49.73 26.76 91.12
C PHE A 164 48.49 25.93 90.75
N SER A 165 47.72 25.48 91.75
CA SER A 165 46.48 24.72 91.48
C SER A 165 45.46 25.58 90.76
N PHE A 166 45.34 26.86 91.13
CA PHE A 166 44.43 27.81 90.48
C PHE A 166 44.83 28.07 89.02
N GLU A 167 46.10 28.39 88.76
CA GLU A 167 46.60 28.60 87.39
C GLU A 167 46.46 27.33 86.53
N LEU A 168 46.77 26.16 87.09
CA LEU A 168 46.65 24.88 86.41
C LEU A 168 45.20 24.59 86.02
N ILE A 169 44.25 24.81 86.94
CA ILE A 169 42.82 24.62 86.66
C ILE A 169 42.35 25.56 85.56
N ILE A 170 42.74 26.85 85.61
CA ILE A 170 42.37 27.82 84.57
C ILE A 170 42.93 27.41 83.21
N ILE A 171 44.21 27.09 83.13
CA ILE A 171 44.86 26.72 81.86
C ILE A 171 44.28 25.42 81.31
N ALA A 172 44.02 24.43 82.16
CA ALA A 172 43.36 23.18 81.75
C ALA A 172 41.92 23.41 81.28
N ALA A 173 41.16 24.28 81.95
CA ALA A 173 39.79 24.62 81.58
C ALA A 173 39.72 25.38 80.24
N ILE A 174 40.58 26.38 80.04
CA ILE A 174 40.69 27.11 78.77
C ILE A 174 41.09 26.15 77.64
N SER A 175 42.10 25.32 77.87
CA SER A 175 42.57 24.31 76.92
C SER A 175 41.48 23.32 76.51
N TYR A 176 40.70 22.84 77.48
CA TYR A 176 39.56 21.96 77.24
C TYR A 176 38.47 22.65 76.41
N LEU A 177 38.12 23.90 76.74
CA LEU A 177 37.10 24.67 76.03
C LEU A 177 37.52 24.96 74.60
N LEU A 178 38.81 25.30 74.38
CA LEU A 178 39.37 25.57 73.06
C LEU A 178 39.21 24.35 72.13
N LEU A 179 39.59 23.16 72.61
CA LEU A 179 39.42 21.92 71.85
C LEU A 179 37.95 21.63 71.54
N ARG A 180 37.06 21.84 72.52
CA ARG A 180 35.61 21.65 72.33
C ARG A 180 35.06 22.59 71.25
N LEU A 181 35.44 23.87 71.27
CA LEU A 181 35.00 24.85 70.28
C LEU A 181 35.46 24.47 68.88
N MET A 182 36.73 24.09 68.72
CA MET A 182 37.28 23.69 67.42
C MET A 182 36.55 22.49 66.81
N ASP A 183 36.29 21.45 67.60
CA ASP A 183 35.61 20.25 67.12
C ASP A 183 34.17 20.60 66.65
N THR A 184 33.43 21.40 67.43
CA THR A 184 32.07 21.83 67.04
C THR A 184 32.04 22.73 65.80
N THR A 185 33.03 23.61 65.62
CA THR A 185 33.10 24.48 64.42
C THR A 185 33.38 23.67 63.15
N ILE A 186 34.24 22.65 63.24
CA ILE A 186 34.57 21.79 62.10
C ILE A 186 33.34 20.97 61.66
N GLU A 187 32.60 20.38 62.61
CA GLU A 187 31.38 19.63 62.32
C GLU A 187 30.33 20.50 61.60
N LYS A 188 30.08 21.72 62.09
CA LYS A 188 29.11 22.64 61.48
C LYS A 188 29.51 23.10 60.08
N LEU A 189 30.79 23.35 59.84
CA LEU A 189 31.28 23.73 58.51
C LEU A 189 31.13 22.61 57.48
N GLN A 190 31.22 21.34 57.91
CA GLN A 190 31.00 20.19 57.03
C GLN A 190 29.52 20.06 56.64
N GLU A 191 28.61 20.24 57.59
CA GLU A 191 27.17 20.20 57.35
C GLU A 191 26.71 21.31 56.38
N GLU A 192 27.25 22.53 56.50
CA GLU A 192 26.88 23.65 55.62
C GLU A 192 27.34 23.44 54.17
N LEU A 193 28.49 22.79 53.95
CA LEU A 193 28.99 22.48 52.61
C LEU A 193 28.13 21.41 51.91
N GLU A 194 27.73 20.36 52.62
CA GLU A 194 26.89 19.28 52.07
C GLU A 194 25.50 19.78 51.66
N ASN A 195 24.91 20.68 52.44
CA ASN A 195 23.63 21.32 52.13
C ASN A 195 23.69 22.19 50.86
N ARG A 196 24.80 22.87 50.59
CA ARG A 196 24.96 23.69 49.37
C ARG A 196 25.03 22.83 48.09
N ASP A 197 25.73 21.70 48.13
CA ASP A 197 25.81 20.79 46.98
C ASP A 197 24.45 20.17 46.65
N GLN A 198 23.64 19.86 47.67
CA GLN A 198 22.27 19.37 47.48
C GLN A 198 21.38 20.42 46.80
N LEU A 199 21.48 21.69 47.21
CA LEU A 199 20.71 22.79 46.60
C LEU A 199 21.03 22.97 45.11
N ILE A 200 22.31 22.86 44.72
CA ILE A 200 22.72 22.96 43.32
C ILE A 200 22.10 21.82 42.49
N ARG A 201 22.14 20.58 42.99
CA ARG A 201 21.54 19.43 42.27
C ARG A 201 20.03 19.54 42.12
N ILE A 202 19.33 20.04 43.14
CA ILE A 202 17.88 20.27 43.07
C ILE A 202 17.57 21.29 41.97
N LYS A 203 18.36 22.37 41.89
CA LYS A 203 18.19 23.39 40.85
C LYS A 203 18.38 22.81 39.44
N ASP A 204 19.42 22.01 39.22
CA ASP A 204 19.68 21.37 37.91
C ASP A 204 18.53 20.41 37.52
N LEU A 205 17.99 19.66 38.49
CA LEU A 205 16.84 18.78 38.26
C LEU A 205 15.57 19.58 37.94
N LEU A 206 15.32 20.70 38.62
CA LEU A 206 14.19 21.57 38.33
C LEU A 206 14.28 22.15 36.91
N GLU A 207 15.46 22.59 36.48
CA GLU A 207 15.69 23.10 35.13
C GLU A 207 15.48 22.01 34.07
N ALA A 208 15.97 20.79 34.31
CA ALA A 208 15.72 19.65 33.42
C ALA A 208 14.22 19.27 33.33
N VAL A 209 13.49 19.28 34.45
CA VAL A 209 12.05 18.98 34.49
C VAL A 209 11.26 20.07 33.74
N LYS A 210 11.68 21.34 33.84
CA LYS A 210 11.09 22.46 33.09
C LYS A 210 11.26 22.29 31.58
N ASP A 211 12.46 21.94 31.12
CA ASP A 211 12.75 21.68 29.71
C ASP A 211 11.94 20.49 29.17
N ILE A 212 11.88 19.38 29.92
CA ILE A 212 11.09 18.20 29.54
C ILE A 212 9.61 18.54 29.45
N SER A 213 9.07 19.27 30.41
CA SER A 213 7.68 19.76 30.38
C SER A 213 7.43 20.60 29.12
N GLN A 214 8.28 21.58 28.83
CA GLN A 214 8.09 22.41 27.63
C GLN A 214 8.12 21.58 26.34
N LYS A 215 9.04 20.62 26.21
CA LYS A 215 9.09 19.69 25.06
C LYS A 215 7.85 18.80 24.99
N LEU A 216 7.35 18.34 26.13
CA LEU A 216 6.15 17.52 26.21
C LEU A 216 4.90 18.30 25.76
N ALA A 217 4.81 19.58 26.11
CA ALA A 217 3.72 20.46 25.68
C ALA A 217 3.73 20.67 24.16
N VAL A 218 4.91 20.93 23.56
CA VAL A 218 5.06 21.06 22.10
C VAL A 218 4.68 19.76 21.39
N ALA A 219 5.19 18.62 21.86
CA ALA A 219 4.87 17.31 21.28
C ALA A 219 3.38 16.96 21.39
N SER A 220 2.72 17.32 22.50
CA SER A 220 1.27 17.19 22.65
C SER A 220 0.49 18.01 21.63
N HIS A 221 0.88 19.28 21.41
CA HIS A 221 0.23 20.11 20.40
C HIS A 221 0.38 19.52 19.00
N GLU A 222 1.59 19.13 18.60
CA GLU A 222 1.84 18.51 17.30
C GLU A 222 1.07 17.19 17.11
N LEU A 223 0.97 16.39 18.17
CA LEU A 223 0.20 15.14 18.15
C LEU A 223 -1.30 15.42 18.01
N SER A 224 -1.83 16.42 18.72
CA SER A 224 -3.24 16.85 18.63
C SER A 224 -3.59 17.34 17.22
N ASP A 225 -2.73 18.18 16.62
CA ASP A 225 -2.92 18.70 15.26
C ASP A 225 -2.82 17.57 14.20
N THR A 226 -1.84 16.68 14.34
CA THR A 226 -1.67 15.52 13.45
C THR A 226 -2.88 14.60 13.53
N SER A 227 -3.37 14.35 14.75
CA SER A 227 -4.55 13.52 14.98
C SER A 227 -5.82 14.12 14.37
N LYS A 228 -6.00 15.44 14.50
CA LYS A 228 -7.11 16.16 13.87
C LYS A 228 -7.08 16.03 12.35
N ASN A 229 -5.91 16.20 11.73
CA ASN A 229 -5.74 15.98 10.29
C ASN A 229 -6.02 14.52 9.90
N PHE A 230 -5.59 13.56 10.72
CA PHE A 230 -5.89 12.15 10.48
C PHE A 230 -7.40 11.85 10.54
N SER A 231 -8.13 12.47 11.48
CA SER A 231 -9.59 12.37 11.55
C SER A 231 -10.29 12.93 10.31
N VAL A 232 -9.83 14.09 9.81
CA VAL A 232 -10.35 14.67 8.55
C VAL A 232 -10.08 13.76 7.36
N ASN A 233 -8.87 13.18 7.28
CA ASN A 233 -8.53 12.23 6.22
C ASN A 233 -9.40 10.96 6.28
N ALA A 234 -9.68 10.45 7.48
CA ALA A 234 -10.60 9.33 7.65
C ALA A 234 -12.02 9.70 7.18
N GLN A 235 -12.53 10.89 7.52
CA GLN A 235 -13.85 11.34 7.02
C GLN A 235 -13.89 11.44 5.49
N ASN A 236 -12.85 11.99 4.86
CA ASN A 236 -12.74 12.04 3.40
C ASN A 236 -12.69 10.64 2.78
N GLN A 237 -11.98 9.71 3.41
CA GLN A 237 -11.91 8.31 2.96
C GLN A 237 -13.27 7.61 3.08
N ALA A 238 -14.08 7.93 4.10
CA ALA A 238 -15.44 7.40 4.24
C ALA A 238 -16.36 7.91 3.13
N ALA A 239 -16.31 9.21 2.82
CA ALA A 239 -17.05 9.79 1.70
C ALA A 239 -16.68 9.15 0.36
N LEU A 240 -15.39 8.91 0.11
CA LEU A 240 -14.93 8.20 -1.09
C LEU A 240 -15.43 6.75 -1.13
N ALA A 241 -15.50 6.07 0.02
CA ALA A 241 -16.06 4.72 0.08
C ALA A 241 -17.56 4.69 -0.24
N GLU A 242 -18.33 5.70 0.17
CA GLU A 242 -19.74 5.85 -0.20
C GLU A 242 -19.90 6.10 -1.71
N GLU A 243 -19.07 6.97 -2.29
CA GLU A 243 -19.06 7.21 -3.74
C GLU A 243 -18.73 5.94 -4.54
N ILE A 244 -17.71 5.20 -4.10
CA ILE A 244 -17.35 3.91 -4.70
C ILE A 244 -18.54 2.94 -4.60
N THR A 245 -19.24 2.89 -3.46
CA THR A 245 -20.42 2.03 -3.30
C THR A 245 -21.51 2.38 -4.32
N ALA A 246 -21.83 3.67 -4.48
CA ALA A 246 -22.81 4.13 -5.46
C ALA A 246 -22.43 3.77 -6.90
N THR A 247 -21.15 3.95 -7.26
CA THR A 247 -20.67 3.56 -8.60
C THR A 247 -20.74 2.04 -8.81
N ILE A 248 -20.50 1.22 -7.78
CA ILE A 248 -20.64 -0.23 -7.89
C ILE A 248 -22.10 -0.64 -8.07
N GLU A 249 -23.04 0.01 -7.37
CA GLU A 249 -24.47 -0.24 -7.59
C GLU A 249 -24.88 0.06 -9.04
N GLU A 250 -24.40 1.16 -9.61
CA GLU A 250 -24.62 1.50 -11.01
C GLU A 250 -23.98 0.48 -11.97
N ILE A 251 -22.75 0.04 -11.69
CA ILE A 251 -22.08 -1.00 -12.47
C ILE A 251 -22.86 -2.32 -12.38
N SER A 252 -23.29 -2.75 -11.19
CA SER A 252 -24.06 -3.99 -11.02
C SER A 252 -25.38 -3.94 -11.79
N ALA A 253 -26.08 -2.80 -11.78
CA ALA A 253 -27.27 -2.61 -12.60
C ALA A 253 -26.95 -2.65 -14.11
N GLY A 254 -25.84 -2.04 -14.53
CA GLY A 254 -25.35 -2.09 -15.91
C GLY A 254 -25.03 -3.52 -16.37
N VAL A 255 -24.32 -4.29 -15.54
CA VAL A 255 -23.98 -5.69 -15.81
C VAL A 255 -25.23 -6.56 -15.95
N GLU A 256 -26.21 -6.38 -15.07
CA GLU A 256 -27.49 -7.10 -15.16
C GLU A 256 -28.25 -6.77 -16.45
N ASN A 257 -28.24 -5.50 -16.87
CA ASN A 257 -28.83 -5.09 -18.16
C ASN A 257 -28.10 -5.71 -19.36
N VAL A 258 -26.77 -5.81 -19.32
CA VAL A 258 -25.98 -6.46 -20.37
C VAL A 258 -26.28 -7.96 -20.42
N ALA A 259 -26.34 -8.64 -19.28
CA ALA A 259 -26.72 -10.05 -19.20
C ALA A 259 -28.12 -10.30 -19.78
N ASN A 260 -29.11 -9.48 -19.42
CA ASN A 260 -30.46 -9.58 -19.96
C ASN A 260 -30.49 -9.33 -21.48
N SER A 261 -29.75 -8.33 -21.95
CA SER A 261 -29.64 -8.03 -23.39
C SER A 261 -29.02 -9.20 -24.17
N ALA A 262 -27.98 -9.83 -23.62
CA ALA A 262 -27.36 -11.02 -24.20
C ALA A 262 -28.34 -12.21 -24.25
N HIS A 263 -29.17 -12.40 -23.22
CA HIS A 263 -30.22 -13.41 -23.21
C HIS A 263 -31.26 -13.15 -24.31
N TYR A 264 -31.77 -11.93 -24.43
CA TYR A 264 -32.72 -11.58 -25.50
C TYR A 264 -32.11 -11.75 -26.89
N GLN A 265 -30.83 -11.41 -27.06
CA GLN A 265 -30.12 -11.62 -28.31
C GLN A 265 -29.99 -13.11 -28.64
N PHE A 266 -29.71 -13.96 -27.64
CA PHE A 266 -29.65 -15.41 -27.79
C PHE A 266 -30.99 -16.02 -28.26
N ASP A 267 -32.11 -15.59 -27.67
CA ASP A 267 -33.43 -16.07 -28.09
C ASP A 267 -33.78 -15.59 -29.51
N SER A 268 -33.50 -14.31 -29.79
CA SER A 268 -33.76 -13.70 -31.09
C SER A 268 -32.95 -14.36 -32.20
N ILE A 269 -31.68 -14.67 -31.96
CA ILE A 269 -30.82 -15.32 -32.95
C ILE A 269 -31.22 -16.78 -33.17
N ASN A 270 -31.68 -17.51 -32.15
CA ASN A 270 -32.21 -18.86 -32.35
C ASN A 270 -33.48 -18.84 -33.24
N SER A 271 -34.38 -17.87 -33.04
CA SER A 271 -35.54 -17.71 -33.92
C SER A 271 -35.11 -17.35 -35.34
N PHE A 272 -34.12 -16.46 -35.49
CA PHE A 272 -33.58 -16.09 -36.79
C PHE A 272 -32.93 -17.26 -37.54
N ILE A 273 -32.16 -18.11 -36.84
CA ILE A 273 -31.58 -19.34 -37.39
C ILE A 273 -32.68 -20.26 -37.90
N ARG A 274 -33.77 -20.44 -37.14
CA ARG A 274 -34.93 -21.24 -37.57
C ARG A 274 -35.56 -20.69 -38.84
N SER A 275 -35.85 -19.39 -38.89
CA SER A 275 -36.43 -18.74 -40.07
C SER A 275 -35.51 -18.82 -41.31
N THR A 276 -34.18 -18.75 -41.11
CA THR A 276 -33.20 -18.93 -42.18
C THR A 276 -33.19 -20.38 -42.69
N GLY A 277 -33.39 -21.36 -41.80
CA GLY A 277 -33.57 -22.77 -42.16
C GLY A 277 -34.85 -22.99 -42.98
N GLU A 278 -35.97 -22.41 -42.57
CA GLU A 278 -37.24 -22.45 -43.31
C GLU A 278 -37.11 -21.80 -44.70
N LEU A 279 -36.43 -20.65 -44.79
CA LEU A 279 -36.14 -20.01 -46.08
C LEU A 279 -35.29 -20.91 -47.00
N SER A 280 -34.30 -21.61 -46.45
CA SER A 280 -33.48 -22.55 -47.22
C SER A 280 -34.31 -23.73 -47.77
N ALA A 281 -35.26 -24.23 -46.97
CA ALA A 281 -36.20 -25.26 -47.44
C ALA A 281 -37.11 -24.73 -48.56
N LEU A 282 -37.61 -23.49 -48.45
CA LEU A 282 -38.42 -22.85 -49.48
C LEU A 282 -37.64 -22.68 -50.81
N VAL A 283 -36.38 -22.25 -50.74
CA VAL A 283 -35.52 -22.09 -51.93
C VAL A 283 -35.25 -23.44 -52.59
N SER A 284 -34.99 -24.50 -51.81
CA SER A 284 -34.86 -25.86 -52.36
C SER A 284 -36.15 -26.36 -53.02
N HIS A 285 -37.31 -26.00 -52.47
CA HIS A 285 -38.59 -26.30 -53.11
C HIS A 285 -38.76 -25.54 -54.44
N MET A 286 -38.38 -24.26 -54.49
CA MET A 286 -38.41 -23.46 -55.73
C MET A 286 -37.48 -24.04 -56.81
N GLU A 287 -36.30 -24.56 -56.44
CA GLU A 287 -35.42 -25.26 -57.38
C GLU A 287 -36.11 -26.47 -58.03
N LYS A 288 -36.90 -27.23 -57.26
CA LYS A 288 -37.70 -28.34 -57.80
C LYS A 288 -38.77 -27.86 -58.77
N GLU A 289 -39.48 -26.79 -58.44
CA GLU A 289 -40.52 -26.22 -59.31
C GLU A 289 -39.93 -25.64 -60.60
N ILE A 290 -38.73 -25.05 -60.55
CA ILE A 290 -37.98 -24.62 -61.73
C ILE A 290 -37.65 -25.81 -62.65
N ASN A 291 -37.20 -26.92 -62.08
CA ASN A 291 -36.94 -28.14 -62.86
C ASN A 291 -38.21 -28.70 -63.51
N ASN A 292 -39.34 -28.68 -62.81
CA ASN A 292 -40.64 -29.06 -63.37
C ASN A 292 -41.05 -28.14 -64.53
N ALA A 293 -40.85 -26.83 -64.37
CA ALA A 293 -41.14 -25.84 -65.41
C ALA A 293 -40.27 -26.08 -66.65
N LEU A 294 -38.97 -26.36 -66.50
CA LEU A 294 -38.09 -26.70 -67.63
C LEU A 294 -38.59 -27.95 -68.39
N GLN A 295 -38.99 -29.00 -67.67
CA GLN A 295 -39.54 -30.21 -68.31
C GLN A 295 -40.85 -29.92 -69.08
N LEU A 296 -41.75 -29.14 -68.49
CA LEU A 296 -43.00 -28.75 -69.14
C LEU A 296 -42.74 -27.93 -70.40
N THR A 297 -41.81 -26.98 -70.32
CA THR A 297 -41.45 -26.09 -71.43
C THR A 297 -40.84 -26.88 -72.59
N ALA A 298 -39.97 -27.86 -72.30
CA ALA A 298 -39.42 -28.77 -73.30
C ALA A 298 -40.49 -29.67 -73.97
N SER A 299 -41.48 -30.12 -73.20
CA SER A 299 -42.62 -30.88 -73.74
C SER A 299 -43.47 -30.02 -74.68
N ILE A 300 -43.77 -28.77 -74.31
CA ILE A 300 -44.51 -27.82 -75.16
C ILE A 300 -43.73 -27.55 -76.46
N GLU A 301 -42.42 -27.33 -76.39
CA GLU A 301 -41.56 -27.16 -77.57
C GLU A 301 -41.68 -28.35 -78.53
N THR A 302 -41.57 -29.56 -78.00
CA THR A 302 -41.65 -30.81 -78.77
C THR A 302 -43.01 -30.96 -79.45
N HIS A 303 -44.10 -30.68 -78.73
CA HIS A 303 -45.45 -30.72 -79.30
C HIS A 303 -45.68 -29.65 -80.36
N ALA A 304 -45.21 -28.43 -80.14
CA ALA A 304 -45.33 -27.34 -81.12
C ALA A 304 -44.54 -27.66 -82.40
N ARG A 305 -43.33 -28.22 -82.27
CA ARG A 305 -42.49 -28.63 -83.41
C ARG A 305 -43.14 -29.76 -84.22
N SER A 306 -43.65 -30.78 -83.54
CA SER A 306 -44.40 -31.87 -84.19
C SER A 306 -45.67 -31.35 -84.90
N GLY A 307 -46.39 -30.42 -84.27
CA GLY A 307 -47.54 -29.76 -84.90
C GLY A 307 -47.15 -28.99 -86.18
N ALA A 308 -46.01 -28.29 -86.17
CA ALA A 308 -45.51 -27.56 -87.32
C ALA A 308 -45.13 -28.51 -88.48
N GLU A 309 -44.50 -29.65 -88.17
CA GLU A 309 -44.19 -30.69 -89.16
C GLU A 309 -45.45 -31.30 -89.79
N LEU A 310 -46.48 -31.61 -88.99
CA LEU A 310 -47.75 -32.12 -89.49
C LEU A 310 -48.46 -31.10 -90.41
N LEU A 311 -48.44 -29.82 -90.05
CA LEU A 311 -49.01 -28.75 -90.89
C LEU A 311 -48.23 -28.53 -92.18
N ASN A 312 -46.90 -28.68 -92.17
CA ASN A 312 -46.10 -28.67 -93.39
C ASN A 312 -46.48 -29.83 -94.33
N GLY A 313 -46.74 -31.01 -93.78
CA GLY A 313 -47.27 -32.15 -94.53
C GLY A 313 -48.68 -31.90 -95.09
N MET A 314 -49.55 -31.24 -94.31
CA MET A 314 -50.88 -30.83 -94.73
C MET A 314 -50.82 -29.77 -95.85
N ASN A 315 -49.93 -28.79 -95.74
CA ASN A 315 -49.71 -27.76 -96.76
C ASN A 315 -49.32 -28.41 -98.10
N SER A 316 -48.42 -29.40 -98.06
CA SER A 316 -48.02 -30.17 -99.24
C SER A 316 -49.20 -30.92 -99.86
N SER A 317 -50.05 -31.54 -99.03
CA SER A 317 -51.25 -32.24 -99.50
C SER A 317 -52.27 -31.29 -100.13
N ILE A 318 -52.53 -30.12 -99.52
CA ILE A 318 -53.44 -29.11 -100.06
C ILE A 318 -52.90 -28.53 -101.37
N SER A 319 -51.58 -28.30 -101.47
CA SER A 319 -50.94 -27.87 -102.72
C SER A 319 -51.13 -28.89 -103.85
N ASN A 320 -51.06 -30.19 -103.54
CA ASN A 320 -51.32 -31.25 -104.52
C ASN A 320 -52.81 -31.27 -104.94
N ILE A 321 -53.73 -31.06 -104.00
CA ILE A 321 -55.17 -30.96 -104.30
C ILE A 321 -55.45 -29.73 -105.18
N HIS A 322 -54.83 -28.58 -104.88
CA HIS A 322 -54.92 -27.37 -105.70
C HIS A 322 -54.47 -27.62 -107.14
N ALA A 323 -53.30 -28.25 -107.32
CA ALA A 323 -52.81 -28.63 -108.64
C ALA A 323 -53.77 -29.58 -109.39
N SER A 324 -54.29 -30.60 -108.69
CA SER A 324 -55.29 -31.53 -109.24
C SER A 324 -56.60 -30.85 -109.65
N SER A 325 -57.07 -29.86 -108.88
CA SER A 325 -58.23 -29.04 -109.20
C SER A 325 -58.01 -28.20 -110.48
N GLY A 326 -56.79 -27.68 -110.67
CA GLY A 326 -56.37 -27.02 -111.91
C GLY A 326 -56.44 -27.95 -113.13
N GLU A 327 -55.93 -29.18 -112.99
CA GLU A 327 -56.05 -30.21 -114.04
C GLU A 327 -57.52 -30.56 -114.35
N MET A 328 -58.37 -30.69 -113.33
CA MET A 328 -59.81 -30.92 -113.53
C MET A 328 -60.47 -29.76 -114.29
N THR A 329 -60.11 -28.52 -113.98
CA THR A 329 -60.62 -27.32 -114.69
C THR A 329 -60.28 -27.41 -116.18
N ASN A 330 -59.05 -27.82 -116.52
CA ASN A 330 -58.64 -28.03 -117.91
C ASN A 330 -59.44 -29.13 -118.61
N ILE A 331 -59.67 -30.27 -117.94
CA ILE A 331 -60.47 -31.37 -118.49
C ILE A 331 -61.92 -30.93 -118.75
N VAL A 332 -62.55 -30.23 -117.80
CA VAL A 332 -63.92 -29.73 -117.93
C VAL A 332 -64.05 -28.74 -119.08
N LYS A 333 -63.05 -27.89 -119.30
CA LYS A 333 -62.97 -27.02 -120.47
C LYS A 333 -62.93 -27.81 -121.78
N ILE A 334 -62.11 -28.85 -121.85
CA ILE A 334 -62.05 -29.74 -123.04
C ILE A 334 -63.41 -30.40 -123.29
N ILE A 335 -64.10 -30.88 -122.25
CA ILE A 335 -65.43 -31.50 -122.39
C ILE A 335 -66.46 -30.47 -122.89
N LYS A 336 -66.41 -29.23 -122.40
CA LYS A 336 -67.24 -28.12 -122.89
C LYS A 336 -67.03 -27.89 -124.38
N ASP A 337 -65.77 -27.77 -124.79
CA ASP A 337 -65.38 -27.57 -126.18
C ASP A 337 -65.87 -28.72 -127.07
N ILE A 338 -65.77 -29.97 -126.60
CA ILE A 338 -66.32 -31.16 -127.28
C ILE A 338 -67.85 -31.09 -127.36
N SER A 339 -68.53 -30.73 -126.28
CA SER A 339 -69.99 -30.62 -126.23
C SER A 339 -70.50 -29.57 -127.22
N ASP A 340 -69.86 -28.41 -127.27
CA ASP A 340 -70.18 -27.33 -128.21
C ASP A 340 -69.90 -27.76 -129.66
N GLN A 341 -68.80 -28.50 -129.91
CA GLN A 341 -68.53 -29.10 -131.22
C GLN A 341 -69.61 -30.12 -131.63
N ILE A 342 -70.03 -31.01 -130.72
CA ILE A 342 -71.11 -31.98 -130.98
C ILE A 342 -72.42 -31.25 -131.29
N ASN A 343 -72.75 -30.19 -130.54
CA ASN A 343 -73.96 -29.41 -130.76
C ASN A 343 -73.98 -28.75 -132.16
N LEU A 344 -72.84 -28.16 -132.56
CA LEU A 344 -72.68 -27.63 -133.92
C LEU A 344 -72.78 -28.72 -134.99
N LEU A 345 -72.21 -29.90 -134.74
CA LEU A 345 -72.28 -31.04 -135.66
C LEU A 345 -73.70 -31.56 -135.81
N SER A 346 -74.45 -31.66 -134.71
CA SER A 346 -75.86 -32.06 -134.72
C SER A 346 -76.76 -31.02 -135.37
N LEU A 347 -76.48 -29.73 -135.18
CA LEU A 347 -77.20 -28.66 -135.86
C LEU A 347 -76.99 -28.75 -137.38
N ASN A 348 -75.74 -28.96 -137.82
CA ASN A 348 -75.43 -29.17 -139.24
C ASN A 348 -76.13 -30.41 -139.80
N ALA A 349 -76.18 -31.52 -139.03
CA ALA A 349 -76.88 -32.74 -139.41
C ALA A 349 -78.41 -32.54 -139.48
N ALA A 350 -79.00 -31.77 -138.57
CA ALA A 350 -80.42 -31.43 -138.57
C ALA A 350 -80.78 -30.56 -139.79
N ILE A 351 -79.92 -29.60 -140.16
CA ILE A 351 -80.06 -28.79 -141.38
C ILE A 351 -80.04 -29.67 -142.63
N GLU A 352 -79.08 -30.58 -142.75
CA GLU A 352 -78.96 -31.44 -143.92
C GLU A 352 -80.08 -32.49 -143.99
N ALA A 353 -80.56 -32.98 -142.84
CA ALA A 353 -81.73 -33.85 -142.76
C ALA A 353 -83.03 -33.14 -143.17
N ALA A 354 -83.22 -31.87 -142.79
CA ALA A 354 -84.33 -31.05 -143.27
C ALA A 354 -84.25 -30.80 -144.78
N ARG A 355 -83.03 -30.68 -145.33
CA ARG A 355 -82.75 -30.50 -146.76
C ARG A 355 -83.08 -31.74 -147.60
N ALA A 356 -82.95 -32.94 -147.02
CA ALA A 356 -83.28 -34.22 -147.67
C ALA A 356 -84.79 -34.56 -147.67
N GLY A 357 -85.65 -33.71 -147.08
CA GLY A 357 -87.11 -33.87 -147.10
C GLY A 357 -87.60 -35.15 -146.41
N ASP A 358 -88.55 -35.87 -147.02
CA ASP A 358 -89.15 -37.08 -146.43
C ASP A 358 -88.15 -38.21 -146.18
N ALA A 359 -87.07 -38.31 -146.97
CA ALA A 359 -86.02 -39.32 -146.79
C ALA A 359 -85.12 -39.03 -145.57
N GLY A 360 -85.03 -37.77 -145.13
CA GLY A 360 -84.20 -37.32 -144.01
C GLY A 360 -84.88 -37.34 -142.64
N ARG A 361 -86.19 -37.67 -142.57
CA ARG A 361 -86.99 -37.54 -141.35
C ARG A 361 -86.45 -38.32 -140.15
N GLY A 362 -85.92 -39.53 -140.38
CA GLY A 362 -85.29 -40.34 -139.34
C GLY A 362 -83.96 -39.75 -138.85
N PHE A 363 -83.16 -39.18 -139.75
CA PHE A 363 -81.90 -38.50 -139.42
C PHE A 363 -82.14 -37.18 -138.66
N ALA A 364 -83.20 -36.44 -138.99
CA ALA A 364 -83.56 -35.21 -138.30
C ALA A 364 -83.90 -35.46 -136.82
N VAL A 365 -84.62 -36.56 -136.51
CA VAL A 365 -84.95 -36.94 -135.13
C VAL A 365 -83.68 -37.30 -134.34
N VAL A 366 -82.75 -38.04 -134.94
CA VAL A 366 -81.48 -38.39 -134.31
C VAL A 366 -80.62 -37.14 -134.08
N ALA A 367 -80.55 -36.23 -135.05
CA ALA A 367 -79.80 -34.98 -134.92
C ALA A 367 -80.37 -34.06 -133.81
N ASP A 368 -81.70 -33.94 -133.70
CA ASP A 368 -82.35 -33.19 -132.61
C ASP A 368 -82.08 -33.82 -131.23
N GLU A 369 -82.09 -35.16 -131.14
CA GLU A 369 -81.78 -35.86 -129.89
C GLU A 369 -80.30 -35.71 -129.49
N ILE A 370 -79.37 -35.71 -130.46
CA ILE A 370 -77.95 -35.43 -130.22
C ILE A 370 -77.74 -33.97 -129.77
N SER A 371 -78.45 -33.01 -130.36
CA SER A 371 -78.36 -31.59 -129.97
C SER A 371 -78.85 -31.39 -128.53
N LYS A 372 -80.01 -31.98 -128.17
CA LYS A 372 -80.50 -31.97 -126.78
C LYS A 372 -79.53 -32.63 -125.80
N LEU A 373 -78.88 -33.73 -126.21
CA LEU A 373 -77.87 -34.38 -125.39
C LEU A 373 -76.65 -33.47 -125.19
N ALA A 374 -76.18 -32.81 -126.25
CA ALA A 374 -75.06 -31.87 -126.19
C ALA A 374 -75.38 -30.63 -125.32
N ASP A 375 -76.59 -30.07 -125.42
CA ASP A 375 -77.04 -28.97 -124.55
C ASP A 375 -77.09 -29.41 -123.08
N ARG A 376 -77.61 -30.62 -122.81
CA ARG A 376 -77.64 -31.21 -121.47
C ARG A 376 -76.24 -31.45 -120.93
N THR A 377 -75.31 -31.94 -121.76
CA THR A 377 -73.90 -32.09 -121.40
C THR A 377 -73.25 -30.74 -121.09
N SER A 378 -73.48 -29.70 -121.91
CA SER A 378 -72.95 -28.35 -121.68
C SER A 378 -73.48 -27.74 -120.37
N MET A 379 -74.76 -27.95 -120.04
CA MET A 379 -75.33 -27.57 -118.75
C MET A 379 -74.66 -28.29 -117.57
N SER A 380 -74.53 -29.62 -117.63
CA SER A 380 -73.85 -30.39 -116.58
C SER A 380 -72.38 -30.00 -116.44
N VAL A 381 -71.70 -29.69 -117.55
CA VAL A 381 -70.31 -29.20 -117.55
C VAL A 381 -70.20 -27.84 -116.86
N LYS A 382 -71.14 -26.91 -117.08
CA LYS A 382 -71.19 -25.63 -116.35
C LYS A 382 -71.40 -25.81 -114.85
N GLU A 383 -72.25 -26.76 -114.44
CA GLU A 383 -72.44 -27.09 -113.03
C GLU A 383 -71.15 -27.65 -112.41
N ILE A 384 -70.46 -28.56 -113.10
CA ILE A 384 -69.16 -29.10 -112.67
C ILE A 384 -68.10 -27.98 -112.59
N GLU A 385 -68.03 -27.09 -113.60
CA GLU A 385 -67.14 -25.93 -113.63
C GLU A 385 -67.37 -25.04 -112.39
N SER A 386 -68.63 -24.78 -112.03
CA SER A 386 -68.98 -24.02 -110.82
C SER A 386 -68.57 -24.73 -109.53
N LEU A 387 -68.72 -26.05 -109.44
CA LEU A 387 -68.30 -26.83 -108.26
C LEU A 387 -66.79 -26.86 -108.10
N ILE A 388 -66.03 -26.98 -109.20
CA ILE A 388 -64.57 -26.92 -109.17
C ILE A 388 -64.10 -25.54 -108.72
N HIS A 389 -64.71 -24.46 -109.24
CA HIS A 389 -64.35 -23.10 -108.82
C HIS A 389 -64.67 -22.84 -107.33
N ALA A 390 -65.79 -23.38 -106.83
CA ALA A 390 -66.10 -23.33 -105.41
C ALA A 390 -65.07 -24.10 -104.56
N ASN A 391 -64.67 -25.31 -104.99
CA ASN A 391 -63.62 -26.09 -104.33
C ASN A 391 -62.28 -25.36 -104.32
N ASP A 392 -61.87 -24.74 -105.44
CA ASP A 392 -60.62 -23.97 -105.54
C ASP A 392 -60.58 -22.83 -104.50
N LYS A 393 -61.69 -22.11 -104.34
CA LYS A 393 -61.82 -21.07 -103.31
C LYS A 393 -61.69 -21.62 -101.89
N GLU A 394 -62.26 -22.79 -101.60
CA GLU A 394 -62.12 -23.43 -100.28
C GLU A 394 -60.70 -23.97 -100.04
N ILE A 395 -60.02 -24.47 -101.08
CA ILE A 395 -58.61 -24.89 -101.03
C ILE A 395 -57.71 -23.68 -100.70
N GLN A 396 -57.90 -22.54 -101.37
CA GLN A 396 -57.14 -21.31 -101.12
C GLN A 396 -57.31 -20.78 -99.68
N LYS A 397 -58.55 -20.81 -99.16
CA LYS A 397 -58.82 -20.52 -97.75
C LYS A 397 -58.12 -21.51 -96.82
N GLY A 398 -58.10 -22.79 -97.18
CA GLY A 398 -57.38 -23.84 -96.47
C GLY A 398 -55.89 -23.55 -96.38
N MET A 399 -55.23 -23.23 -97.51
CA MET A 399 -53.81 -22.87 -97.55
C MET A 399 -53.49 -21.68 -96.62
N THR A 400 -54.27 -20.60 -96.72
CA THR A 400 -54.09 -19.41 -95.87
C THR A 400 -54.22 -19.77 -94.39
N SER A 401 -55.18 -20.63 -94.03
CA SER A 401 -55.38 -21.06 -92.64
C SER A 401 -54.21 -21.90 -92.12
N VAL A 402 -53.62 -22.75 -92.97
CA VAL A 402 -52.42 -23.54 -92.63
C VAL A 402 -51.23 -22.62 -92.40
N GLU A 403 -50.98 -21.66 -93.29
CA GLU A 403 -49.88 -20.69 -93.15
C GLU A 403 -50.00 -19.88 -91.85
N GLN A 404 -51.20 -19.38 -91.52
CA GLN A 404 -51.46 -18.68 -90.26
C GLN A 404 -51.22 -19.57 -89.03
N THR A 405 -51.58 -20.85 -89.11
CA THR A 405 -51.37 -21.81 -88.01
C THR A 405 -49.87 -22.11 -87.83
N VAL A 406 -49.12 -22.27 -88.91
CA VAL A 406 -47.65 -22.45 -88.88
C VAL A 406 -46.96 -21.22 -88.28
N ALA A 407 -47.39 -20.01 -88.66
CA ALA A 407 -46.86 -18.77 -88.07
C ALA A 407 -47.16 -18.69 -86.56
N THR A 408 -48.35 -19.10 -86.14
CA THR A 408 -48.74 -19.15 -84.71
C THR A 408 -47.88 -20.14 -83.92
N LEU A 409 -47.65 -21.35 -84.46
CA LEU A 409 -46.76 -22.34 -83.83
C LEU A 409 -45.32 -21.85 -83.74
N SER A 410 -44.82 -21.13 -84.75
CA SER A 410 -43.49 -20.52 -84.72
C SER A 410 -43.38 -19.46 -83.60
N GLY A 411 -44.44 -18.68 -83.40
CA GLY A 411 -44.56 -17.76 -82.26
C GLY A 411 -44.52 -18.47 -80.91
N ILE A 412 -45.21 -19.62 -80.78
CA ILE A 412 -45.18 -20.44 -79.56
C ILE A 412 -43.75 -20.96 -79.29
N ILE A 413 -43.06 -21.49 -80.30
CA ILE A 413 -41.67 -21.98 -80.16
C ILE A 413 -40.74 -20.86 -79.68
N ASN A 414 -40.86 -19.66 -80.24
CA ASN A 414 -40.07 -18.51 -79.80
C ASN A 414 -40.38 -18.11 -78.35
N GLY A 415 -41.66 -18.05 -77.97
CA GLY A 415 -42.06 -17.75 -76.59
C GLY A 415 -41.55 -18.78 -75.57
N VAL A 416 -41.55 -20.06 -75.94
CA VAL A 416 -40.98 -21.15 -75.14
C VAL A 416 -39.46 -20.96 -74.93
N ASN A 417 -38.73 -20.54 -75.96
CA ASN A 417 -37.29 -20.25 -75.84
C ASN A 417 -36.99 -19.07 -74.90
N GLU A 418 -37.82 -18.03 -74.92
CA GLU A 418 -37.73 -16.92 -73.97
C GLU A 418 -38.01 -17.38 -72.53
N ILE A 419 -39.04 -18.22 -72.33
CA ILE A 419 -39.35 -18.82 -71.02
C ILE A 419 -38.17 -19.65 -70.52
N ASN A 420 -37.58 -20.51 -71.35
CA ASN A 420 -36.40 -21.31 -70.99
C ASN A 420 -35.24 -20.43 -70.49
N THR A 421 -34.98 -19.31 -71.19
CA THR A 421 -33.93 -18.37 -70.79
C THR A 421 -34.22 -17.75 -69.43
N MET A 422 -35.48 -17.34 -69.19
CA MET A 422 -35.89 -16.74 -67.91
C MET A 422 -35.80 -17.75 -66.76
N VAL A 423 -36.22 -18.98 -66.99
CA VAL A 423 -36.19 -20.06 -65.99
C VAL A 423 -34.74 -20.44 -65.65
N GLN A 424 -33.81 -20.40 -66.61
CA GLN A 424 -32.40 -20.63 -66.36
C GLN A 424 -31.80 -19.56 -65.43
N VAL A 425 -32.13 -18.28 -65.66
CA VAL A 425 -31.70 -17.18 -64.77
C VAL A 425 -32.28 -17.34 -63.36
N LEU A 426 -33.54 -17.79 -63.24
CA LEU A 426 -34.13 -18.09 -61.94
C LEU A 426 -33.41 -19.23 -61.23
N ALA A 427 -32.97 -20.28 -61.94
CA ALA A 427 -32.19 -21.37 -61.38
C ALA A 427 -30.87 -20.87 -60.79
N ASP A 428 -30.17 -19.98 -61.51
CA ASP A 428 -28.92 -19.38 -61.04
C ASP A 428 -29.14 -18.53 -59.78
N TYR A 429 -30.22 -17.75 -59.72
CA TYR A 429 -30.58 -17.00 -58.51
C TYR A 429 -30.92 -17.90 -57.32
N MET A 430 -31.61 -19.03 -57.53
CA MET A 430 -31.90 -19.97 -56.43
C MET A 430 -30.62 -20.57 -55.86
N LYS A 431 -29.66 -20.93 -56.72
CA LYS A 431 -28.36 -21.43 -56.28
C LYS A 431 -27.59 -20.39 -55.47
N GLN A 432 -27.56 -19.14 -55.94
CA GLN A 432 -26.92 -18.05 -55.21
C GLN A 432 -27.60 -17.78 -53.87
N GLN A 433 -28.93 -17.85 -53.82
CA GLN A 433 -29.69 -17.65 -52.58
C GLN A 433 -29.40 -18.73 -51.53
N LEU A 434 -29.22 -19.99 -51.94
CA LEU A 434 -28.79 -21.06 -51.02
C LEU A 434 -27.41 -20.79 -50.43
N GLU A 435 -26.47 -20.31 -51.23
CA GLU A 435 -25.12 -19.95 -50.75
C GLU A 435 -25.19 -18.81 -49.72
N VAL A 436 -25.97 -17.75 -50.02
CA VAL A 436 -26.18 -16.64 -49.10
C VAL A 436 -26.83 -17.11 -47.80
N ASN A 437 -27.86 -17.95 -47.87
CA ASN A 437 -28.52 -18.49 -46.68
C ASN A 437 -27.55 -19.30 -45.81
N ALA A 438 -26.65 -20.09 -46.42
CA ALA A 438 -25.64 -20.85 -45.69
C ALA A 438 -24.64 -19.93 -44.95
N ILE A 439 -24.22 -18.83 -45.59
CA ILE A 439 -23.36 -17.82 -44.97
C ILE A 439 -24.09 -17.15 -43.80
N VAL A 440 -25.33 -16.72 -44.01
CA VAL A 440 -26.16 -16.08 -42.97
C VAL A 440 -26.37 -17.02 -41.77
N ALA A 441 -26.63 -18.31 -42.02
CA ALA A 441 -26.78 -19.30 -40.95
C ALA A 441 -25.48 -19.49 -40.15
N LYS A 442 -24.32 -19.51 -40.82
CA LYS A 442 -23.01 -19.59 -40.17
C LYS A 442 -22.72 -18.36 -39.30
N GLU A 443 -22.90 -17.16 -39.84
CA GLU A 443 -22.68 -15.91 -39.11
C GLU A 443 -23.64 -15.78 -37.91
N SER A 444 -24.89 -16.23 -38.06
CA SER A 444 -25.86 -16.29 -36.97
C SER A 444 -25.42 -17.23 -35.86
N GLY A 445 -24.81 -18.37 -36.21
CA GLY A 445 -24.21 -19.28 -35.26
C GLY A 445 -23.08 -18.63 -34.45
N LEU A 446 -22.25 -17.79 -35.08
CA LEU A 446 -21.20 -17.04 -34.39
C LEU A 446 -21.77 -15.99 -33.43
N VAL A 447 -22.83 -15.27 -33.86
CA VAL A 447 -23.53 -14.31 -32.99
C VAL A 447 -24.10 -15.03 -31.76
N LYS A 448 -24.71 -16.22 -31.94
CA LYS A 448 -25.21 -17.04 -30.84
C LYS A 448 -24.13 -17.37 -29.82
N VAL A 449 -22.96 -17.85 -30.26
CA VAL A 449 -21.83 -18.16 -29.37
C VAL A 449 -21.35 -16.92 -28.64
N ARG A 450 -21.23 -15.77 -29.31
CA ARG A 450 -20.85 -14.51 -28.67
C ARG A 450 -21.86 -14.03 -27.62
N SER A 451 -23.17 -14.23 -27.85
CA SER A 451 -24.17 -13.92 -26.83
C SER A 451 -24.02 -14.78 -25.57
N GLU A 452 -23.67 -16.06 -25.72
CA GLU A 452 -23.36 -16.93 -24.56
C GLU A 452 -22.08 -16.47 -23.83
N GLU A 453 -21.03 -16.08 -24.56
CA GLU A 453 -19.79 -15.55 -23.98
C GLU A 453 -20.04 -14.27 -23.18
N ILE A 454 -20.83 -13.33 -23.74
CA ILE A 454 -21.20 -12.07 -23.04
C ILE A 454 -21.99 -12.38 -21.76
N ARG A 455 -22.90 -13.35 -21.82
CA ARG A 455 -23.68 -13.77 -20.65
C ARG A 455 -22.78 -14.30 -19.53
N ASN A 456 -21.84 -15.18 -19.87
CA ASN A 456 -20.90 -15.74 -18.90
C ASN A 456 -19.95 -14.65 -18.34
N ALA A 457 -19.44 -13.76 -19.19
CA ALA A 457 -18.61 -12.63 -18.76
C ALA A 457 -19.37 -11.67 -17.83
N SER A 458 -20.66 -11.45 -18.09
CA SER A 458 -21.52 -10.63 -17.22
C SER A 458 -21.73 -11.29 -15.85
N GLU A 459 -21.87 -12.62 -15.81
CA GLU A 459 -21.94 -13.37 -14.55
C GLU A 459 -20.65 -13.27 -13.73
N GLU A 460 -19.49 -13.37 -14.39
CA GLU A 460 -18.18 -13.15 -13.75
C GLU A 460 -18.04 -11.72 -13.22
N GLN A 461 -18.44 -10.71 -14.01
CA GLN A 461 -18.44 -9.31 -13.58
C GLN A 461 -19.34 -9.07 -12.37
N LYS A 462 -20.53 -9.70 -12.34
CA LYS A 462 -21.44 -9.63 -11.19
C LYS A 462 -20.77 -10.17 -9.92
N ASN A 463 -20.10 -11.32 -10.02
CA ASN A 463 -19.35 -11.88 -8.88
C ASN A 463 -18.20 -10.96 -8.44
N ALA A 464 -17.45 -10.40 -9.39
CA ALA A 464 -16.38 -9.44 -9.09
C ALA A 464 -16.92 -8.19 -8.39
N THR A 465 -18.03 -7.60 -8.87
CA THR A 465 -18.67 -6.45 -8.20
C THR A 465 -19.08 -6.78 -6.78
N GLY A 466 -19.61 -7.98 -6.52
CA GLY A 466 -19.93 -8.44 -5.17
C GLY A 466 -18.72 -8.48 -4.22
N GLU A 467 -17.54 -8.87 -4.71
CA GLU A 467 -16.30 -8.83 -3.92
C GLU A 467 -15.79 -7.40 -3.69
N ILE A 468 -15.99 -6.48 -4.64
CA ILE A 468 -15.65 -5.07 -4.44
C ILE A 468 -16.56 -4.47 -3.36
N VAL A 469 -17.87 -4.76 -3.35
CA VAL A 469 -18.78 -4.31 -2.27
C VAL A 469 -18.27 -4.75 -0.90
N LYS A 470 -17.87 -6.02 -0.74
CA LYS A 470 -17.28 -6.51 0.52
C LYS A 470 -16.00 -5.77 0.91
N SER A 471 -15.14 -5.51 -0.06
CA SER A 471 -13.87 -4.79 0.17
C SER A 471 -14.11 -3.35 0.62
N VAL A 472 -15.08 -2.66 0.00
CA VAL A 472 -15.46 -1.29 0.36
C VAL A 472 -16.11 -1.23 1.75
N ALA A 473 -16.93 -2.23 2.10
CA ALA A 473 -17.46 -2.35 3.46
C ALA A 473 -16.33 -2.48 4.50
N GLY A 474 -15.30 -3.29 4.21
CA GLY A 474 -14.11 -3.40 5.05
C GLY A 474 -13.30 -2.10 5.16
N ILE A 475 -13.17 -1.34 4.06
CA ILE A 475 -12.54 -0.01 4.07
C ILE A 475 -13.33 0.94 4.97
N ASN A 476 -14.66 0.93 4.90
CA ASN A 476 -15.50 1.80 5.71
C ASN A 476 -15.36 1.50 7.22
N GLU A 477 -15.37 0.22 7.61
CA GLU A 477 -15.14 -0.19 9.00
C GLU A 477 -13.79 0.27 9.54
N LEU A 478 -12.71 0.04 8.77
CA LEU A 478 -11.36 0.49 9.14
C LEU A 478 -11.27 2.01 9.23
N THR A 479 -11.96 2.71 8.34
CA THR A 479 -12.00 4.17 8.31
C THR A 479 -12.70 4.73 9.55
N GLN A 480 -13.81 4.13 9.99
CA GLN A 480 -14.47 4.49 11.25
C GLN A 480 -13.58 4.20 12.47
N ALA A 481 -12.89 3.05 12.48
CA ALA A 481 -11.94 2.72 13.55
C ALA A 481 -10.79 3.73 13.62
N ASN A 482 -10.27 4.17 12.48
CA ASN A 482 -9.23 5.20 12.37
C ASN A 482 -9.71 6.56 12.88
N ALA A 483 -10.92 6.98 12.49
CA ALA A 483 -11.52 8.23 12.97
C ALA A 483 -11.70 8.22 14.50
N SER A 484 -12.18 7.10 15.06
CA SER A 484 -12.29 6.90 16.51
C SER A 484 -10.92 6.91 17.20
N GLY A 485 -9.92 6.27 16.59
CA GLY A 485 -8.54 6.25 17.07
C GLY A 485 -7.91 7.63 17.16
N ALA A 486 -8.11 8.48 16.13
CA ALA A 486 -7.69 9.88 16.16
C ALA A 486 -8.32 10.63 17.34
N LEU A 487 -9.63 10.51 17.56
CA LEU A 487 -10.28 11.20 18.69
C LEU A 487 -9.64 10.84 20.04
N LYS A 488 -9.30 9.56 20.26
CA LYS A 488 -8.59 9.11 21.48
C LYS A 488 -7.16 9.65 21.58
N ILE A 489 -6.44 9.77 20.46
CA ILE A 489 -5.09 10.35 20.43
C ILE A 489 -5.16 11.83 20.80
N THR A 490 -6.15 12.57 20.27
CA THR A 490 -6.38 13.97 20.62
C THR A 490 -6.67 14.13 22.12
N GLU A 491 -7.55 13.31 22.69
CA GLU A 491 -7.84 13.31 24.13
C GLU A 491 -6.60 12.99 24.99
N SER A 492 -5.78 12.04 24.55
CA SER A 492 -4.53 11.69 25.22
C SER A 492 -3.51 12.82 25.15
N ALA A 493 -3.41 13.49 23.99
CA ALA A 493 -2.52 14.63 23.78
C ALA A 493 -2.89 15.80 24.69
N ASP A 494 -4.19 16.10 24.83
CA ASP A 494 -4.73 17.13 25.74
C ASP A 494 -4.43 16.78 27.21
N THR A 495 -4.55 15.50 27.58
CA THR A 495 -4.20 15.03 28.93
C THR A 495 -2.71 15.23 29.22
N VAL A 496 -1.83 14.87 28.29
CA VAL A 496 -0.38 15.04 28.41
C VAL A 496 0.00 16.54 28.45
N LEU A 497 -0.70 17.39 27.69
CA LEU A 497 -0.52 18.84 27.73
C LEU A 497 -0.84 19.40 29.12
N SER A 498 -1.99 19.00 29.68
CA SER A 498 -2.40 19.38 31.04
C SER A 498 -1.39 18.92 32.11
N MET A 499 -0.90 17.67 31.99
CA MET A 499 0.15 17.17 32.89
C MET A 499 1.43 17.98 32.78
N SER A 500 1.81 18.39 31.56
CA SER A 500 2.96 19.23 31.33
C SER A 500 2.81 20.61 31.99
N ASP A 501 1.67 21.28 31.80
CA ASP A 501 1.41 22.59 32.41
C ASP A 501 1.45 22.53 33.94
N ILE A 502 0.90 21.45 34.53
CA ILE A 502 0.99 21.20 35.97
C ILE A 502 2.45 21.03 36.41
N LEU A 503 3.24 20.26 35.67
CA LEU A 503 4.66 20.04 35.95
C LEU A 503 5.42 21.38 35.95
N LYS A 504 5.22 22.19 34.90
CA LYS A 504 5.83 23.51 34.75
C LYS A 504 5.48 24.42 35.93
N SER A 505 4.19 24.52 36.26
CA SER A 505 3.72 25.35 37.36
C SER A 505 4.30 24.92 38.71
N ARG A 506 4.42 23.61 38.96
CA ARG A 506 5.05 23.10 40.19
C ARG A 506 6.54 23.40 40.25
N VAL A 507 7.26 23.30 39.13
CA VAL A 507 8.68 23.68 39.07
C VAL A 507 8.87 25.17 39.33
N GLU A 508 8.06 26.02 38.70
CA GLU A 508 8.11 27.49 38.90
C GLU A 508 7.81 27.88 40.36
N ALA A 509 6.88 27.18 41.02
CA ALA A 509 6.59 27.42 42.44
C ALA A 509 7.76 27.03 43.37
N LEU A 510 8.56 26.04 42.99
CA LEU A 510 9.74 25.60 43.74
C LEU A 510 10.97 26.48 43.50
N GLU A 511 11.03 27.25 42.40
CA GLU A 511 12.10 28.22 42.14
C GLU A 511 11.96 29.52 42.97
N ILE A 512 10.79 29.77 43.57
CA ILE A 512 10.47 30.99 44.34
C ILE A 512 10.79 30.86 45.85
N VAL A 513 11.01 29.62 46.32
CA VAL A 513 11.35 29.28 47.73
C VAL A 513 12.85 29.05 47.84
#